data_AF-R0K839-F1
#
_entry.id   AF-R0K839-F1
#
_cell.length_a   1.000
_cell.length_b   1.000
_cell.length_c   1.000
_cell.angle_alpha   90.00
_cell.angle_beta   90.00
_cell.angle_gamma   90.00
#
_symmetry.space_group_name_H-M   'P 1'
#
loop_
_entity.id
_entity.type
_entity.pdbx_description
1 polymer ?
#
loop_
_entity_poly.entity_id
_entity_poly.type
_entity_poly.pdbx_seq_one_letter_code
_entity_poly.pdbx_strand_id
1 'polypeptide(L)'
;FTPQLRDAGGNERADALAKEAAKEEPNSTTASLAFLGTETRLLQLRDQSQEWHKYRERAIQENKHTYSARFPLAYPKAIQIPRGTPREISSAFFSLKLGHGYFNAYLERVKKRNSNLCDCGRVQTPDHLLLYC
;
A
#
# COMPACT_ATOMS: atom_id res chain seq x y z
N PHE A 1 4.63 -11.66 7.93
CA PHE A 1 3.84 -12.90 7.89
C PHE A 1 3.73 -13.42 9.31
N THR A 2 2.67 -13.08 10.04
CA THR A 2 2.31 -13.84 11.24
C THR A 2 1.50 -15.05 10.76
N PRO A 3 1.90 -16.30 11.10
CA PRO A 3 1.18 -17.50 10.66
C PRO A 3 -0.17 -17.55 11.38
N GLN A 4 -1.25 -17.17 10.69
CA GLN A 4 -2.58 -16.98 11.28
C GLN A 4 -3.31 -18.29 11.63
N LEU A 5 -2.64 -19.44 11.67
CA LEU A 5 -3.32 -20.74 11.70
C LEU A 5 -2.77 -21.78 12.69
N ARG A 6 -1.79 -21.47 13.53
CA ARG A 6 -1.21 -22.47 14.47
C ARG A 6 -1.40 -22.18 15.95
N ASP A 7 -1.86 -20.98 16.33
CA ASP A 7 -1.91 -20.55 17.74
C ASP A 7 -3.21 -19.79 18.06
N ALA A 8 -4.35 -20.30 17.56
CA ALA A 8 -5.66 -19.66 17.73
C ALA A 8 -5.96 -19.38 19.21
N GLY A 9 -5.68 -20.33 20.10
CA GLY A 9 -5.88 -20.15 21.54
C GLY A 9 -4.94 -19.13 22.19
N GLY A 10 -3.70 -18.98 21.71
CA GLY A 10 -2.76 -17.96 22.17
C GLY A 10 -3.18 -16.56 21.75
N ASN A 11 -3.56 -16.39 20.47
CA ASN A 11 -4.06 -15.11 19.95
C ASN A 11 -5.39 -14.70 20.59
N GLU A 12 -6.31 -15.64 20.79
CA GLU A 12 -7.60 -15.37 21.46
C GLU A 12 -7.40 -14.93 22.91
N ARG A 13 -6.48 -15.56 23.66
CA ARG A 13 -6.13 -15.14 25.02
C ARG A 13 -5.47 -13.76 25.03
N ALA A 14 -4.55 -13.50 24.10
CA ALA A 14 -3.92 -12.19 23.99
C ALA A 14 -4.94 -11.09 23.66
N ASP A 15 -5.90 -11.36 22.77
CA ASP A 15 -6.99 -10.45 22.42
C ASP A 15 -7.96 -10.23 23.61
N ALA A 16 -8.30 -11.29 24.35
CA ALA A 16 -9.12 -11.17 25.56
C ALA A 16 -8.45 -10.30 26.63
N LEU A 17 -7.17 -10.53 26.92
CA LEU A 17 -6.40 -9.72 27.86
C LEU A 17 -6.26 -8.27 27.39
N ALA A 18 -6.04 -8.04 26.09
CA ALA A 18 -5.98 -6.69 25.53
C ALA A 18 -7.32 -5.96 25.68
N LYS A 19 -8.46 -6.65 25.48
CA LYS A 19 -9.81 -6.08 25.70
C LYS A 19 -10.10 -5.78 27.16
N GLU A 20 -9.58 -6.59 28.08
CA GLU A 20 -9.69 -6.32 29.52
C GLU A 20 -8.87 -5.09 29.91
N ALA A 21 -7.61 -5.02 29.48
CA ALA A 21 -6.75 -3.86 29.71
C ALA A 21 -7.30 -2.56 29.09
N ALA A 22 -7.99 -2.66 27.94
CA ALA A 22 -8.61 -1.50 27.30
C ALA A 22 -9.78 -0.89 28.10
N LYS A 23 -10.29 -1.58 29.13
CA LYS A 23 -11.32 -1.05 30.04
C LYS A 23 -10.72 -0.25 31.20
N GLU A 24 -9.43 -0.37 31.44
CA GLU A 24 -8.75 0.40 32.49
C GLU A 24 -8.67 1.88 32.07
N GLU A 25 -8.86 2.78 33.03
CA GLU A 25 -8.71 4.20 32.77
C GLU A 25 -7.23 4.55 32.51
N PRO A 26 -6.96 5.46 31.57
CA PRO A 26 -5.59 5.82 31.25
C PRO A 26 -4.93 6.52 32.43
N ASN A 27 -3.81 5.97 32.91
CA ASN A 27 -3.01 6.55 34.00
C ASN A 27 -2.21 7.80 33.60
N SER A 28 -2.35 8.28 32.36
CA SER A 28 -1.62 9.44 31.83
C SER A 28 -2.49 10.28 30.91
N THR A 29 -2.29 11.60 30.95
CA THR A 29 -2.90 12.59 30.05
C THR A 29 -2.15 12.69 28.71
N THR A 30 -1.02 12.00 28.54
CA THR A 30 -0.24 12.04 27.30
C THR A 30 -0.80 11.06 26.27
N ALA A 31 -0.97 11.53 25.03
CA ALA A 31 -1.41 10.69 23.93
C ALA A 31 -0.34 9.65 23.54
N SER A 32 -0.76 8.41 23.29
CA SER A 32 0.14 7.38 22.77
C SER A 32 0.53 7.67 21.31
N LEU A 33 1.71 7.20 20.89
CA LEU A 33 2.13 7.31 19.49
C LEU A 33 1.14 6.65 18.52
N ALA A 34 0.53 5.53 18.94
CA ALA A 34 -0.48 4.83 18.15
C ALA A 34 -1.74 5.69 17.97
N PHE A 35 -2.18 6.38 19.02
CA PHE A 35 -3.30 7.33 18.95
C PHE A 35 -2.96 8.50 18.00
N LEU A 36 -1.81 9.15 18.19
CA LEU A 36 -1.37 10.27 17.34
C LEU A 36 -1.23 9.87 15.87
N GLY A 37 -0.71 8.68 15.59
CA GLY A 37 -0.62 8.15 14.23
C GLY A 37 -2.00 7.89 13.61
N THR A 38 -2.96 7.43 14.41
CA THR A 38 -4.36 7.24 13.98
C THR A 38 -5.03 8.58 13.70
N GLU A 39 -4.90 9.54 14.61
CA GLU A 39 -5.41 10.92 14.48
C GLU A 39 -4.88 11.58 13.21
N THR A 40 -3.56 11.53 13.00
CA THR A 40 -2.88 12.11 11.83
C THR A 40 -3.40 11.50 10.53
N ARG A 41 -3.58 10.17 10.50
CA ARG A 41 -4.15 9.48 9.34
C ARG A 41 -5.58 9.94 9.05
N LEU A 42 -6.41 10.11 10.07
CA LEU A 42 -7.79 10.57 9.92
C LEU A 42 -7.86 12.00 9.39
N LEU A 43 -7.01 12.89 9.89
CA LEU A 43 -6.88 14.27 9.40
C LEU A 43 -6.47 14.27 7.93
N GLN A 44 -5.44 13.51 7.57
CA GLN A 44 -4.97 13.41 6.19
C GLN A 44 -6.06 12.90 5.23
N LEU A 45 -6.85 11.90 5.65
CA LEU A 45 -7.96 11.39 4.84
C LEU A 45 -9.07 12.44 4.68
N ARG A 46 -9.35 13.23 5.72
CA ARG A 46 -10.33 14.32 5.67
C ARG A 46 -9.87 15.40 4.70
N ASP A 47 -8.64 15.87 4.83
CA ASP A 47 -8.09 16.94 3.99
C ASP A 47 -8.04 16.52 2.52
N GLN A 48 -7.57 15.30 2.24
CA GLN A 48 -7.55 14.73 0.90
C GLN A 48 -8.96 14.64 0.30
N SER A 49 -9.96 14.24 1.09
CA SER A 49 -11.35 14.19 0.65
C SER A 49 -11.87 15.59 0.31
N GLN A 50 -11.62 16.58 1.17
CA GLN A 50 -12.05 17.96 0.93
C GLN A 50 -11.43 18.56 -0.34
N GLU A 51 -10.12 18.39 -0.52
CA GLU A 51 -9.43 18.87 -1.73
C GLU A 51 -9.94 18.19 -2.99
N TRP A 52 -10.23 16.88 -2.93
CA TRP A 52 -10.87 16.19 -4.05
C TRP A 52 -12.25 16.75 -4.37
N HIS A 53 -13.08 17.02 -3.36
CA HIS A 53 -14.41 17.60 -3.55
C HIS A 53 -14.32 18.97 -4.24
N LYS A 54 -13.44 19.86 -3.77
CA LYS A 54 -13.21 21.18 -4.38
C LYS A 54 -12.77 21.06 -5.84
N TYR A 55 -11.79 20.20 -6.12
CA TYR A 55 -11.33 19.95 -7.49
C TYR A 55 -12.46 19.42 -8.37
N ARG A 56 -13.22 18.43 -7.88
CA ARG A 56 -14.29 17.79 -8.63
C ARG A 56 -15.39 18.77 -9.00
N GLU A 57 -15.82 19.62 -8.07
CA GLU A 57 -16.84 20.64 -8.33
C GLU A 57 -16.38 21.61 -9.42
N ARG A 58 -15.16 22.14 -9.32
CA ARG A 58 -14.58 23.02 -10.34
C ARG A 58 -14.49 22.33 -11.71
N ALA A 59 -13.95 21.11 -11.75
CA ALA A 59 -13.76 20.35 -12.98
C ALA A 59 -15.09 20.01 -13.69
N ILE A 60 -16.17 19.77 -12.94
CA ILE A 60 -17.50 19.53 -13.49
C ILE A 60 -18.11 20.82 -14.05
N GLN A 61 -17.93 21.95 -13.35
CA GLN A 61 -18.40 23.26 -13.81
C GLN A 61 -17.74 23.68 -15.12
N GLU A 62 -16.43 23.46 -15.24
CA GLU A 62 -15.68 23.76 -16.47
C GLU A 62 -16.03 22.79 -17.61
N ASN A 63 -16.15 21.49 -17.31
CA ASN A 63 -16.50 20.48 -18.29
C ASN A 63 -17.30 19.33 -17.66
N LYS A 64 -18.58 19.24 -18.04
CA LYS A 64 -19.52 18.21 -17.57
C LYS A 64 -19.12 16.77 -17.95
N HIS A 65 -18.21 16.60 -18.92
CA HIS A 65 -17.72 15.30 -19.37
C HIS A 65 -16.34 14.92 -18.82
N THR A 66 -15.79 15.68 -17.88
CA THR A 66 -14.50 15.36 -17.26
C THR A 66 -14.50 13.99 -16.58
N TYR A 67 -13.33 13.34 -16.52
CA TYR A 67 -13.13 12.06 -15.84
C TYR A 67 -13.68 12.07 -14.40
N SER A 68 -13.42 13.13 -13.63
CA SER A 68 -13.92 13.33 -12.26
C SER A 68 -15.46 13.42 -12.15
N ALA A 69 -16.15 13.80 -13.23
CA ALA A 69 -17.60 13.82 -13.29
C ALA A 69 -18.16 12.39 -13.34
N ARG A 70 -17.50 11.51 -14.12
CA ARG A 70 -17.95 10.14 -14.40
C ARG A 70 -17.47 9.12 -13.39
N PHE A 71 -16.27 9.31 -12.83
CA PHE A 71 -15.63 8.33 -11.95
C PHE A 71 -15.41 8.91 -10.56
N PRO A 72 -15.94 8.26 -9.49
CA PRO A 72 -15.61 8.65 -8.14
C PRO A 72 -14.13 8.33 -7.85
N LEU A 73 -13.50 9.16 -7.04
CA LEU A 73 -12.16 8.85 -6.56
C LEU A 73 -12.25 7.76 -5.50
N ALA A 74 -12.11 6.52 -5.93
CA ALA A 74 -11.86 5.41 -5.04
C ALA A 74 -10.35 5.33 -4.81
N TYR A 75 -9.91 5.52 -3.57
CA TYR A 75 -8.61 5.07 -3.12
C TYR A 75 -8.78 3.64 -2.60
N PRO A 76 -8.61 2.60 -3.43
CA PRO A 76 -8.68 1.26 -2.90
C PRO A 76 -7.55 1.11 -1.88
N LYS A 77 -7.90 0.68 -0.66
CA LYS A 77 -6.94 0.48 0.45
C LYS A 77 -5.79 -0.47 0.09
N ALA A 78 -6.01 -1.30 -0.92
CA ALA A 78 -5.05 -2.20 -1.51
C ALA A 78 -5.17 -2.17 -3.04
N ILE A 79 -4.06 -2.39 -3.73
CA ILE A 79 -4.06 -2.52 -5.19
C ILE A 79 -4.94 -3.70 -5.56
N GLN A 80 -5.96 -3.44 -6.37
CA GLN A 80 -6.87 -4.47 -6.85
C GLN A 80 -6.23 -5.17 -8.06
N ILE A 81 -6.02 -6.47 -7.94
CA ILE A 81 -5.61 -7.30 -9.05
C ILE A 81 -6.88 -7.79 -9.77
N PRO A 82 -6.94 -7.76 -11.11
CA PRO A 82 -8.08 -8.29 -11.86
C PRO A 82 -8.41 -9.74 -11.46
N ARG A 83 -9.71 -10.04 -11.35
CA ARG A 83 -10.17 -11.40 -11.01
C ARG A 83 -9.65 -12.39 -12.06
N GLY A 84 -9.16 -13.54 -11.60
CA GLY A 84 -8.58 -14.58 -12.46
C GLY A 84 -7.11 -14.37 -12.82
N THR A 85 -6.46 -13.32 -12.33
CA THR A 85 -5.01 -13.16 -12.54
C THR A 85 -4.24 -14.27 -11.82
N PRO A 86 -3.36 -15.01 -12.52
CA PRO A 86 -2.50 -16.00 -11.89
C PRO A 86 -1.65 -15.42 -10.76
N ARG A 87 -1.35 -16.24 -9.77
CA ARG A 87 -0.53 -15.85 -8.60
C ARG A 87 0.85 -15.36 -9.03
N GLU A 88 1.44 -15.98 -10.04
CA GLU A 88 2.77 -15.65 -10.57
C GLU A 88 2.82 -14.23 -11.12
N ILE A 89 1.86 -13.88 -11.97
CA ILE A 89 1.73 -12.54 -12.55
C ILE A 89 1.47 -11.50 -11.46
N SER A 90 0.58 -11.81 -10.52
CA SER A 90 0.27 -10.96 -9.37
C SER A 90 1.52 -10.67 -8.52
N SER A 91 2.32 -11.71 -8.26
CA SER A 91 3.56 -11.61 -7.50
C SER A 91 4.60 -10.78 -8.25
N ALA A 92 4.78 -11.03 -9.54
CA ALA A 92 5.72 -10.29 -10.38
C ALA A 92 5.36 -8.79 -10.43
N PHE A 93 4.07 -8.48 -10.58
CA PHE A 93 3.58 -7.11 -10.57
C PHE A 93 3.92 -6.38 -9.26
N PHE A 94 3.64 -6.98 -8.10
CA PHE A 94 3.99 -6.36 -6.81
C PHE A 94 5.49 -6.21 -6.63
N SER A 95 6.25 -7.23 -7.01
CA SER A 95 7.71 -7.20 -6.96
C SER A 95 8.31 -6.07 -7.78
N LEU A 96 7.80 -5.84 -8.99
CA LEU A 96 8.21 -4.73 -9.84
C LEU A 96 7.79 -3.39 -9.24
N LYS A 97 6.53 -3.27 -8.80
CA LYS A 97 6.00 -2.04 -8.23
C LYS A 97 6.71 -1.59 -6.95
N LEU A 98 7.14 -2.54 -6.12
CA LEU A 98 7.88 -2.26 -4.89
C LEU A 98 9.38 -2.07 -5.14
N GLY A 99 9.90 -2.34 -6.35
CA GLY A 99 11.34 -2.34 -6.61
C GLY A 99 12.09 -3.45 -5.86
N HIS A 100 11.38 -4.52 -5.52
CA HIS A 100 11.87 -5.68 -4.78
C HIS A 100 11.44 -6.95 -5.54
N GLY A 101 12.19 -7.27 -6.59
CA GLY A 101 11.83 -8.31 -7.54
C GLY A 101 13.01 -8.94 -8.23
N TYR A 102 12.74 -9.97 -9.03
CA TYR A 102 13.78 -10.73 -9.72
C TYR A 102 14.27 -10.01 -10.99
N PHE A 103 14.85 -8.83 -10.82
CA PHE A 103 15.51 -8.04 -11.86
C PHE A 103 16.95 -7.72 -11.45
N ASN A 104 17.84 -7.57 -12.43
CA ASN A 104 19.28 -7.67 -12.19
C ASN A 104 19.80 -6.56 -11.28
N ALA A 105 19.26 -5.34 -11.36
CA ALA A 105 19.62 -4.27 -10.44
C ALA A 105 19.31 -4.63 -8.96
N TYR A 106 18.20 -5.30 -8.70
CA TYR A 106 17.87 -5.77 -7.34
C TYR A 106 18.76 -6.94 -6.92
N LEU A 107 18.97 -7.91 -7.81
CA LEU A 107 19.77 -9.10 -7.51
C LEU A 107 21.25 -8.76 -7.27
N GLU A 108 21.80 -7.76 -7.95
CA GLU A 108 23.13 -7.23 -7.66
C GLU A 108 23.19 -6.56 -6.29
N ARG A 109 22.21 -5.70 -5.97
CA ARG A 109 22.11 -5.02 -4.68
C ARG A 109 22.08 -6.01 -3.50
N VAL A 110 21.40 -7.14 -3.65
CA VAL A 110 21.35 -8.21 -2.63
C VAL A 110 22.45 -9.27 -2.78
N LYS A 111 23.46 -9.01 -3.62
CA LYS A 111 24.63 -9.89 -3.86
C LYS A 111 24.27 -11.30 -4.32
N LYS A 112 23.21 -11.44 -5.11
CA LYS A 112 22.76 -12.69 -5.74
C LYS A 112 23.13 -12.78 -7.22
N ARG A 113 23.55 -11.68 -7.84
CA ARG A 113 24.05 -11.61 -9.22
C ARG A 113 25.24 -10.66 -9.27
N ASN A 114 26.18 -10.91 -10.19
CA ASN A 114 27.41 -10.12 -10.33
C ASN A 114 27.28 -8.93 -11.30
N SER A 115 26.12 -8.80 -11.96
CA SER A 115 25.87 -7.74 -12.93
C SER A 115 24.40 -7.35 -12.87
N ASN A 116 24.14 -6.05 -12.91
CA ASN A 116 22.82 -5.46 -13.04
C ASN A 116 22.33 -5.26 -14.48
N LEU A 117 23.12 -5.65 -15.49
CA LEU A 117 22.80 -5.38 -16.89
C LEU A 117 21.75 -6.35 -17.43
N CYS A 118 20.87 -5.83 -18.29
CA CYS A 118 19.99 -6.61 -19.16
C CYS A 118 20.76 -7.06 -20.41
N ASP A 119 20.17 -7.98 -21.18
CA ASP A 119 20.74 -8.48 -22.43
C ASP A 119 20.87 -7.39 -23.49
N CYS A 120 20.07 -6.31 -23.39
CA CYS A 120 20.20 -5.12 -24.22
C CYS A 120 21.36 -4.18 -23.80
N GLY A 121 22.11 -4.54 -22.76
CA GLY A 121 23.25 -3.77 -22.24
C GLY A 121 22.93 -2.61 -21.30
N ARG A 122 21.65 -2.34 -20.99
CA ARG A 122 21.24 -1.31 -20.02
C ARG A 122 21.00 -1.91 -18.64
N VAL A 123 21.05 -1.09 -17.59
CA VAL A 123 20.73 -1.54 -16.23
C VAL A 123 19.28 -2.03 -16.17
N GLN A 124 19.08 -3.27 -15.72
CA GLN A 124 17.75 -3.88 -15.65
C GLN A 124 17.01 -3.41 -14.40
N THR A 125 16.31 -2.28 -14.53
CA THR A 125 15.36 -1.75 -13.54
C THR A 125 13.93 -2.19 -13.86
N PRO A 126 12.96 -2.03 -12.93
CA PRO A 126 11.55 -2.25 -13.23
C PRO A 126 11.06 -1.40 -14.40
N ASP A 127 11.45 -0.12 -14.44
CA ASP A 127 11.06 0.80 -15.52
C ASP A 127 11.61 0.33 -16.87
N HIS A 128 12.87 -0.12 -16.90
CA HIS A 128 13.45 -0.68 -18.11
C HIS A 128 12.67 -1.92 -18.58
N LEU A 129 12.41 -2.88 -17.68
CA LEU A 129 11.65 -4.09 -18.00
C LEU A 129 10.24 -3.81 -18.53
N LEU A 130 9.58 -2.79 -18.00
CA LEU A 130 8.18 -2.49 -18.33
C LEU A 130 8.02 -1.59 -19.55
N LEU A 131 9.00 -0.73 -19.85
CA LEU A 131 8.83 0.36 -20.82
C LEU A 131 9.87 0.36 -21.96
N TYR A 132 11.06 -0.19 -21.74
CA TYR A 132 12.22 0.09 -22.60
C TYR A 132 13.15 -1.11 -22.85
N CYS A 133 12.70 -2.33 -22.55
CA CYS A 133 13.52 -3.54 -22.60
C CYS A 133 13.83 -3.98 -24.02
#